data_AF-A0AAC9FFW5-F1
#
_entry.id   AF-A0AAC9FFW5-F1
#
_cell.length_a   1.000
_cell.length_b   1.000
_cell.length_c   1.000
_cell.angle_alpha   90.00
_cell.angle_beta   90.00
_cell.angle_gamma   90.00
#
_symmetry.space_group_name_H-M   'P 1'
#
loop_
_entity.id
_entity.type
_entity.pdbx_description
1 polymer ?
#
loop_
_entity_poly.entity_id
_entity_poly.type
_entity_poly.pdbx_seq_one_letter_code
_entity_poly.pdbx_strand_id
1 'polypeptide(L)'
;MSLVGSQAIVAAVRRFWWAVPIAGLLVWALILRGNLAETRAALSAERFAHQRSALNWQLATATALAADLQHRIAQERRQAEESRRIEDDYEARIADARARAAAVGLRGQAAAADQGSRGGAPVPGLSDPARGAGEAAGQDRLSAADALIATEQAIQLDALIDWIEAQARVAGER
;
A
#
# COMPACT_ATOMS: atom_id res chain seq x y z
N MET A 1 -46.03 -89.00 20.39
CA MET A 1 -45.16 -89.08 19.19
C MET A 1 -44.04 -88.02 19.25
N SER A 2 -43.16 -88.04 20.26
CA SER A 2 -42.12 -87.00 20.45
C SER A 2 -40.71 -87.51 20.78
N LEU A 3 -40.53 -88.81 21.08
CA LEU A 3 -39.23 -89.37 21.50
C LEU A 3 -38.30 -89.74 20.31
N VAL A 4 -38.85 -90.11 19.15
CA VAL A 4 -38.05 -90.49 17.96
C VAL A 4 -37.39 -89.28 17.30
N GLY A 5 -38.03 -88.11 17.34
CA GLY A 5 -37.45 -86.87 16.81
C GLY A 5 -36.23 -86.39 17.59
N SER A 6 -36.17 -86.65 18.90
CA SER A 6 -35.06 -86.22 19.76
C SER A 6 -33.76 -86.96 19.47
N GLN A 7 -33.81 -88.28 19.25
CA GLN A 7 -32.62 -89.09 18.95
C GLN A 7 -32.00 -88.77 17.58
N ALA A 8 -32.83 -88.46 16.58
CA ALA A 8 -32.37 -88.03 15.26
C ALA A 8 -31.64 -86.68 15.31
N ILE A 9 -32.14 -85.73 16.12
CA ILE A 9 -31.49 -84.42 16.33
C ILE A 9 -30.13 -84.60 17.03
N VAL A 10 -30.05 -85.45 18.06
CA VAL A 10 -28.80 -85.69 18.80
C VAL A 10 -27.74 -86.33 17.90
N ALA A 11 -28.10 -87.31 17.07
CA ALA A 11 -27.20 -87.93 16.11
C ALA A 11 -26.70 -86.94 15.04
N ALA A 12 -27.57 -86.05 14.55
CA ALA A 12 -27.18 -85.02 13.59
C ALA A 12 -26.25 -83.98 14.22
N VAL A 13 -26.55 -83.49 15.42
CA VAL A 13 -25.70 -82.53 16.15
C VAL A 13 -24.31 -83.12 16.43
N ARG A 14 -24.23 -84.38 16.88
CA ARG A 14 -22.94 -85.05 17.13
C ARG A 14 -22.14 -85.31 15.86
N ARG A 15 -22.80 -85.45 14.69
CA ARG A 15 -22.13 -85.65 13.40
C ARG A 15 -21.61 -84.35 12.80
N PHE A 16 -22.24 -83.22 13.09
CA PHE A 16 -21.93 -81.91 12.51
C PHE A 16 -21.41 -80.87 13.52
N TRP A 17 -21.02 -81.28 14.74
CA TRP A 17 -20.50 -80.35 15.75
C TRP A 17 -19.29 -79.53 15.27
N TRP A 18 -18.48 -80.07 14.36
CA TRP A 18 -17.34 -79.40 13.72
C TRP A 18 -17.74 -78.26 12.76
N ALA A 19 -18.99 -78.20 12.31
CA ALA A 19 -19.47 -77.14 11.41
C ALA A 19 -19.62 -75.79 12.14
N VAL A 20 -19.86 -75.82 13.46
CA VAL A 20 -20.02 -74.61 14.29
C VAL A 20 -18.76 -73.73 14.29
N PRO A 21 -17.54 -74.22 14.62
CA PRO A 21 -16.34 -73.38 14.57
C PRO A 21 -16.02 -72.89 13.15
N ILE A 22 -16.30 -73.68 12.11
CA ILE A 22 -16.08 -73.25 10.72
C ILE A 22 -17.03 -72.12 10.35
N ALA A 23 -18.31 -72.22 10.68
CA ALA A 23 -19.26 -71.15 10.47
C ALA A 23 -18.85 -69.88 11.23
N GLY A 24 -18.37 -70.01 12.47
CA GLY A 24 -17.83 -68.91 13.26
C GLY A 24 -16.64 -68.21 12.58
N LEU A 25 -15.68 -68.97 12.05
CA LEU A 25 -14.53 -68.41 11.32
C LEU A 25 -14.94 -67.70 10.03
N LEU A 26 -15.93 -68.22 9.29
CA LEU A 26 -16.43 -67.57 8.08
C LEU A 26 -17.12 -66.24 8.40
N VAL A 27 -17.96 -66.21 9.44
CA VAL A 27 -18.59 -64.96 9.91
C VAL A 27 -17.53 -63.96 10.35
N TRP A 28 -16.52 -64.39 11.12
CA TRP A 28 -15.43 -63.52 11.55
C TRP A 28 -14.62 -62.98 10.36
N ALA A 29 -14.29 -63.81 9.38
CA ALA A 29 -13.58 -63.39 8.17
C ALA A 29 -14.38 -62.36 7.35
N LEU A 30 -15.70 -62.50 7.29
CA LEU A 30 -16.58 -61.52 6.63
C LEU A 30 -16.58 -60.18 7.36
N ILE A 31 -16.65 -60.19 8.70
CA ILE A 31 -16.56 -58.97 9.52
C ILE A 31 -15.21 -58.28 9.29
N LEU A 32 -14.11 -59.04 9.34
CA LEU A 32 -12.77 -58.50 9.13
C LEU A 32 -12.61 -57.89 7.73
N ARG A 33 -13.15 -58.55 6.70
CA ARG A 33 -13.13 -58.04 5.33
C ARG A 33 -13.95 -56.75 5.19
N GLY A 34 -15.09 -56.65 5.88
CA GLY A 34 -15.88 -55.41 5.97
C GLY A 34 -15.07 -54.25 6.56
N ASN A 35 -14.49 -54.47 7.75
CA ASN A 35 -13.67 -53.46 8.44
C ASN A 35 -12.45 -53.03 7.60
N LEU A 36 -11.81 -53.97 6.90
CA LEU A 36 -10.69 -53.68 6.00
C LEU A 36 -11.13 -52.88 4.76
N ALA A 37 -12.32 -53.13 4.23
CA ALA A 37 -12.86 -52.37 3.11
C ALA A 37 -13.18 -50.93 3.54
N GLU A 38 -13.81 -50.75 4.71
CA GLU A 38 -14.15 -49.44 5.26
C GLU A 38 -12.90 -48.60 5.57
N THR A 39 -11.90 -49.18 6.24
CA THR A 39 -10.64 -48.48 6.54
C THR A 39 -9.88 -48.06 5.28
N ARG A 40 -9.88 -48.91 4.23
CA ARG A 40 -9.29 -48.56 2.93
C ARG A 40 -10.04 -47.44 2.22
N ALA A 41 -11.37 -47.44 2.29
CA ALA A 41 -12.20 -46.39 1.72
C ALA A 41 -12.02 -45.06 2.47
N ALA A 42 -11.93 -45.09 3.80
CA ALA A 42 -11.67 -43.90 4.62
C ALA A 42 -10.29 -43.30 4.28
N LEU A 43 -9.26 -44.13 4.19
CA LEU A 43 -7.89 -43.68 3.88
C LEU A 43 -7.76 -43.15 2.45
N SER A 44 -8.46 -43.73 1.46
CA SER A 44 -8.47 -43.17 0.10
C SER A 44 -9.21 -41.83 0.05
N ALA A 45 -10.33 -41.69 0.76
CA ALA A 45 -11.07 -40.44 0.88
C ALA A 45 -10.23 -39.34 1.55
N GLU A 46 -9.51 -39.67 2.62
CA GLU A 46 -8.59 -38.75 3.31
C GLU A 46 -7.46 -38.30 2.38
N ARG A 47 -6.83 -39.22 1.65
CA ARG A 47 -5.78 -38.87 0.67
C ARG A 47 -6.30 -37.94 -0.41
N PHE A 48 -7.51 -38.19 -0.94
CA PHE A 48 -8.13 -37.32 -1.94
C PHE A 48 -8.44 -35.94 -1.36
N ALA A 49 -8.96 -35.87 -0.13
CA ALA A 49 -9.21 -34.61 0.56
C ALA A 49 -7.91 -33.81 0.77
N HIS A 50 -6.83 -34.47 1.20
CA HIS A 50 -5.51 -33.84 1.34
C HIS A 50 -4.96 -33.33 0.02
N GLN A 51 -5.04 -34.11 -1.06
CA GLN A 51 -4.60 -33.68 -2.39
C GLN A 51 -5.38 -32.44 -2.86
N ARG A 52 -6.71 -32.43 -2.65
CA ARG A 52 -7.55 -31.29 -3.00
C ARG A 52 -7.18 -30.05 -2.18
N SER A 53 -6.95 -30.20 -0.88
CA SER A 53 -6.52 -29.09 -0.01
C SER A 53 -5.14 -28.55 -0.42
N ALA A 54 -4.20 -29.43 -0.77
CA ALA A 54 -2.88 -29.02 -1.24
C ALA A 54 -2.97 -28.21 -2.55
N LEU A 55 -3.77 -28.67 -3.52
CA LEU A 55 -4.00 -27.94 -4.77
C LEU A 55 -4.69 -26.60 -4.54
N ASN A 56 -5.72 -26.57 -3.68
CA ASN A 56 -6.41 -25.33 -3.32
C ASN A 56 -5.45 -24.33 -2.67
N TRP A 57 -4.58 -24.79 -1.77
CA TRP A 57 -3.58 -23.94 -1.12
C TRP A 57 -2.55 -23.40 -2.11
N GLN A 58 -2.08 -24.21 -3.06
CA GLN A 58 -1.18 -23.77 -4.12
C GLN A 58 -1.82 -22.72 -5.01
N LEU A 59 -3.08 -22.93 -5.43
CA LEU A 59 -3.84 -21.97 -6.23
C LEU A 59 -4.07 -20.67 -5.47
N ALA A 60 -4.46 -20.74 -4.19
CA ALA A 60 -4.66 -19.59 -3.33
C ALA A 60 -3.35 -18.79 -3.15
N THR A 61 -2.23 -19.47 -2.95
CA THR A 61 -0.92 -18.81 -2.84
C THR A 61 -0.53 -18.13 -4.15
N ALA A 62 -0.69 -18.80 -5.29
CA ALA A 62 -0.37 -18.23 -6.60
C ALA A 62 -1.23 -17.01 -6.93
N THR A 63 -2.53 -17.06 -6.60
CA THR A 63 -3.45 -15.93 -6.80
C THR A 63 -3.15 -14.76 -5.88
N ALA A 64 -2.81 -15.03 -4.60
CA ALA A 64 -2.38 -13.99 -3.66
C ALA A 64 -1.10 -13.29 -4.14
N LEU A 65 -0.08 -14.04 -4.57
CA LEU A 65 1.16 -13.47 -5.11
C LEU A 65 0.91 -12.61 -6.36
N ALA A 66 0.04 -13.06 -7.26
CA ALA A 66 -0.32 -12.29 -8.44
C ALA A 66 -1.03 -10.98 -8.08
N ALA A 67 -1.95 -11.01 -7.11
CA ALA A 67 -2.63 -9.82 -6.61
C ALA A 67 -1.65 -8.86 -5.92
N ASP A 68 -0.75 -9.37 -5.07
CA ASP A 68 0.25 -8.56 -4.38
C ASP A 68 1.18 -7.83 -5.36
N LEU A 69 1.61 -8.50 -6.43
CA LEU A 69 2.42 -7.88 -7.47
C LEU A 69 1.66 -6.76 -8.19
N GLN A 70 0.38 -6.99 -8.52
CA GLN A 70 -0.45 -5.96 -9.16
C GLN A 70 -0.67 -4.75 -8.24
N HIS A 71 -0.96 -5.00 -6.96
CA HIS A 71 -1.12 -3.94 -5.97
C HIS A 71 0.16 -3.14 -5.79
N ARG A 72 1.32 -3.81 -5.73
CA ARG A 72 2.62 -3.13 -5.63
C ARG A 72 2.89 -2.25 -6.85
N ILE A 73 2.69 -2.76 -8.07
CA ILE A 73 2.88 -1.97 -9.29
C ILE A 73 1.95 -0.76 -9.31
N ALA A 74 0.68 -0.94 -8.90
CA ALA A 74 -0.28 0.17 -8.84
C ALA A 74 0.15 1.23 -7.81
N GLN A 75 0.65 0.82 -6.64
CA GLN A 75 1.17 1.74 -5.62
C GLN A 75 2.39 2.49 -6.13
N GLU A 76 3.37 1.81 -6.73
CA GLU A 76 4.56 2.44 -7.30
C GLU A 76 4.20 3.48 -8.38
N ARG A 77 3.20 3.19 -9.22
CA ARG A 77 2.69 4.14 -10.21
C ARG A 77 2.06 5.37 -9.55
N ARG A 78 1.18 5.21 -8.57
CA ARG A 78 0.56 6.33 -7.84
C ARG A 78 1.63 7.20 -7.16
N GLN A 79 2.61 6.58 -6.50
CA GLN A 79 3.71 7.31 -5.87
C GLN A 79 4.54 8.10 -6.89
N ALA A 80 4.82 7.51 -8.05
CA ALA A 80 5.57 8.18 -9.11
C ALA A 80 4.78 9.34 -9.73
N GLU A 81 3.47 9.18 -9.93
CA GLU A 81 2.58 10.23 -10.45
C GLU A 81 2.50 11.43 -9.49
N GLU A 82 2.29 11.19 -8.19
CA GLU A 82 2.27 12.27 -7.19
C GLU A 82 3.65 12.93 -7.06
N SER A 83 4.74 12.16 -7.10
CA SER A 83 6.09 12.74 -7.04
C SER A 83 6.37 13.68 -8.21
N ARG A 84 5.99 13.28 -9.44
CA ARG A 84 6.13 14.15 -10.63
C ARG A 84 5.29 15.41 -10.52
N ARG A 85 4.03 15.27 -10.07
CA ARG A 85 3.13 16.41 -9.93
C ARG A 85 3.68 17.46 -8.94
N ILE A 86 4.23 16.99 -7.82
CA ILE A 86 4.81 17.87 -6.79
C ILE A 86 6.11 18.49 -7.29
N GLU A 87 6.94 17.73 -8.02
CA GLU A 87 8.16 18.24 -8.66
C GLU A 87 7.83 19.34 -9.68
N ASP A 88 6.87 19.11 -10.58
CA ASP A 88 6.42 20.09 -11.59
C ASP A 88 5.88 21.37 -10.92
N ASP A 89 5.07 21.26 -9.87
CA ASP A 89 4.53 22.42 -9.12
C ASP A 89 5.64 23.19 -8.41
N TYR A 90 6.56 22.47 -7.75
CA TYR A 90 7.74 23.07 -7.12
C TYR A 90 8.59 23.86 -8.11
N GLU A 91 8.92 23.26 -9.27
CA GLU A 91 9.69 23.93 -10.31
C GLU A 91 8.99 25.18 -10.83
N ALA A 92 7.67 25.10 -11.06
CA ALA A 92 6.87 26.24 -11.49
C ALA A 92 6.90 27.39 -10.45
N ARG A 93 6.76 27.07 -9.16
CA ARG A 93 6.80 28.05 -8.06
C ARG A 93 8.16 28.71 -7.92
N ILE A 94 9.26 27.96 -8.06
CA ILE A 94 10.62 28.50 -8.05
C ILE A 94 10.86 29.41 -9.25
N ALA A 95 10.47 28.99 -10.46
CA ALA A 95 10.62 29.79 -11.68
C ALA A 95 9.85 31.12 -11.57
N ASP A 96 8.62 31.08 -11.09
CA ASP A 96 7.76 32.24 -10.86
C ASP A 96 8.34 33.19 -9.79
N ALA A 97 8.84 32.66 -8.66
CA ALA A 97 9.52 33.45 -7.64
C ALA A 97 10.76 34.17 -8.18
N ARG A 98 11.59 33.48 -8.97
CA ARG A 98 12.76 34.06 -9.63
C ARG A 98 12.38 35.12 -10.67
N ALA A 99 11.34 34.87 -11.46
CA ALA A 99 10.84 35.83 -12.45
C ALA A 99 10.35 37.13 -11.78
N ARG A 100 9.63 37.02 -10.65
CA ARG A 100 9.22 38.19 -9.85
C ARG A 100 10.43 38.96 -9.31
N ALA A 101 11.41 38.27 -8.74
CA ALA A 101 12.61 38.91 -8.21
C ALA A 101 13.40 39.65 -9.30
N ALA A 102 13.54 39.05 -10.48
CA ALA A 102 14.18 39.68 -11.63
C ALA A 102 13.41 40.95 -12.09
N ALA A 103 12.08 40.89 -12.15
CA ALA A 103 11.26 42.05 -12.52
C ALA A 103 11.40 43.21 -11.53
N VAL A 104 11.52 42.92 -10.23
CA VAL A 104 11.76 43.94 -9.19
C VAL A 104 13.16 44.53 -9.31
N GLY A 105 14.19 43.71 -9.52
CA GLY A 105 15.57 44.16 -9.74
C GLY A 105 15.71 45.10 -10.94
N LEU A 106 15.06 44.78 -12.06
CA LEU A 106 15.03 45.62 -13.26
C LEU A 106 14.32 46.96 -13.02
N ARG A 107 13.20 46.98 -12.29
CA ARG A 107 12.52 48.23 -11.93
C ARG A 107 13.36 49.09 -10.98
N GLY A 108 14.08 48.48 -10.04
CA GLY A 108 14.99 49.18 -9.14
C GLY A 108 16.15 49.86 -9.89
N GLN A 109 16.73 49.18 -10.89
CA GLN A 109 17.78 49.76 -11.74
C GLN A 109 17.25 50.86 -12.66
N ALA A 110 16.06 50.69 -13.25
CA ALA A 110 15.44 51.73 -14.08
C ALA A 110 15.09 53.00 -13.28
N ALA A 111 14.59 52.84 -12.04
CA ALA A 111 14.33 53.97 -11.14
C ALA A 111 15.63 54.66 -10.65
N ALA A 112 16.73 53.92 -10.48
CA ALA A 112 18.04 54.49 -10.17
C ALA A 112 18.66 55.25 -11.35
N ALA A 113 18.38 54.82 -12.59
CA ALA A 113 18.84 55.50 -13.80
C ALA A 113 18.09 56.81 -14.11
N ASP A 114 16.89 57.01 -13.53
CA ASP A 114 16.05 58.20 -13.74
C ASP A 114 16.28 59.31 -12.68
N GLN A 115 17.46 59.37 -12.06
CA GLN A 115 17.87 60.49 -11.18
C GLN A 115 18.43 61.70 -11.94
N GLY A 116 18.08 61.86 -13.22
CA GLY A 116 18.64 62.90 -14.07
C GLY A 116 17.58 63.67 -14.85
N SER A 117 16.98 64.69 -14.23
CA SER A 117 16.73 66.03 -14.82
C SER A 117 15.48 66.72 -14.25
N ARG A 118 15.70 67.59 -13.27
CA ARG A 118 14.95 68.86 -13.16
C ARG A 118 15.92 69.95 -12.73
N GLY A 119 16.74 70.40 -13.69
CA GLY A 119 17.35 71.72 -13.63
C GLY A 119 16.27 72.75 -13.97
N GLY A 120 15.76 73.46 -12.96
CA GLY A 120 14.82 74.56 -13.11
C GLY A 120 15.03 75.58 -12.00
N ALA A 121 15.74 76.65 -12.36
CA ALA A 121 16.04 77.92 -11.67
C ALA A 121 15.68 78.11 -10.17
N PRO A 122 16.64 78.54 -9.31
CA PRO A 122 16.35 78.89 -7.93
C PRO A 122 15.53 80.20 -7.84
N VAL A 123 14.36 80.13 -7.19
CA VAL A 123 13.54 81.29 -6.83
C VAL A 123 14.00 81.78 -5.45
N PRO A 124 14.37 83.07 -5.27
CA PRO A 124 14.80 83.57 -3.97
C PRO A 124 13.61 83.74 -3.01
N GLY A 125 13.70 83.11 -1.84
CA GLY A 125 12.92 83.49 -0.66
C GLY A 125 11.96 82.43 -0.15
N LEU A 126 12.48 81.35 0.41
CA LEU A 126 11.88 80.63 1.54
C LEU A 126 12.89 79.63 2.11
N SER A 127 13.02 79.63 3.43
CA SER A 127 14.04 78.92 4.19
C SER A 127 13.91 77.39 4.10
N ASP A 128 15.04 76.72 3.80
CA ASP A 128 15.29 75.32 4.16
C ASP A 128 15.40 75.23 5.69
N PRO A 129 14.52 74.45 6.34
CA PRO A 129 15.02 73.24 6.97
C PRO A 129 14.01 72.09 6.88
N ALA A 130 14.38 71.03 6.18
CA ALA A 130 14.31 69.65 6.70
C ALA A 130 14.50 68.69 5.53
N ARG A 131 15.78 68.39 5.30
CA ARG A 131 16.27 67.12 4.78
C ARG A 131 15.79 65.97 5.68
N GLY A 132 14.51 65.68 5.64
CA GLY A 132 13.94 64.44 6.14
C GLY A 132 13.74 63.55 4.94
N ALA A 133 14.75 62.74 4.63
CA ALA A 133 14.45 61.45 4.03
C ALA A 133 13.42 60.82 4.97
N GLY A 134 12.16 60.79 4.55
CA GLY A 134 11.20 59.85 5.10
C GLY A 134 11.73 58.48 4.75
N GLU A 135 12.69 58.03 5.55
CA GLU A 135 13.12 56.64 5.65
C GLU A 135 11.85 55.82 5.57
N ALA A 136 11.86 54.90 4.61
CA ALA A 136 10.84 53.91 4.44
C ALA A 136 10.59 53.22 5.78
N ALA A 137 9.58 53.72 6.51
CA ALA A 137 8.98 53.06 7.65
C ALA A 137 8.32 51.78 7.09
N GLY A 138 9.12 50.71 7.07
CA GLY A 138 8.78 49.41 6.50
C GLY A 138 9.94 48.61 5.93
N GLN A 139 11.21 49.04 6.05
CA GLN A 139 12.35 48.19 5.69
C GLN A 139 12.62 47.14 6.78
N ASP A 140 11.80 46.10 6.77
CA ASP A 140 12.09 44.80 7.38
C ASP A 140 13.28 44.15 6.65
N ARG A 141 14.47 44.69 6.94
CA ARG A 141 15.82 44.12 7.11
C ARG A 141 16.34 42.92 6.30
N LEU A 142 15.72 42.48 5.20
CA LEU A 142 16.35 41.54 4.27
C LEU A 142 16.70 42.24 2.95
N SER A 143 17.91 41.98 2.44
CA SER A 143 18.25 42.38 1.06
C SER A 143 17.32 41.64 0.09
N ALA A 144 17.11 42.18 -1.11
CA ALA A 144 16.29 41.51 -2.13
C ALA A 144 16.81 40.09 -2.48
N ALA A 145 18.12 39.88 -2.37
CA ALA A 145 18.74 38.56 -2.52
C ALA A 145 18.38 37.62 -1.36
N ASP A 146 18.48 38.10 -0.11
CA ASP A 146 18.13 37.29 1.06
C ASP A 146 16.63 36.95 1.06
N ALA A 147 15.76 37.89 0.66
CA ALA A 147 14.32 37.68 0.55
C ALA A 147 13.98 36.61 -0.51
N LEU A 148 14.70 36.58 -1.64
CA LEU A 148 14.56 35.53 -2.64
C LEU A 148 14.99 34.17 -2.08
N ILE A 149 16.16 34.11 -1.42
CA ILE A 149 16.64 32.86 -0.80
C ILE A 149 15.64 32.34 0.23
N ALA A 150 15.13 33.20 1.10
CA ALA A 150 14.12 32.83 2.09
C ALA A 150 12.83 32.31 1.43
N THR A 151 12.41 32.91 0.30
CA THR A 151 11.25 32.45 -0.47
C THR A 151 11.50 31.09 -1.11
N GLU A 152 12.67 30.87 -1.72
CA GLU A 152 13.04 29.57 -2.30
C GLU A 152 13.09 28.47 -1.22
N GLN A 153 13.65 28.78 -0.04
CA GLN A 153 13.67 27.84 1.09
C GLN A 153 12.26 27.54 1.62
N ALA A 154 11.39 28.55 1.70
CA ALA A 154 9.99 28.34 2.10
C ALA A 154 9.25 27.45 1.10
N ILE A 155 9.42 27.69 -0.22
CA ILE A 155 8.84 26.85 -1.27
C ILE A 155 9.37 25.41 -1.19
N GLN A 156 10.67 25.23 -0.94
CA GLN A 156 11.27 23.90 -0.80
C GLN A 156 10.72 23.14 0.43
N LEU A 157 10.54 23.82 1.57
CA LEU A 157 9.96 23.22 2.77
C LEU A 157 8.50 22.83 2.55
N ASP A 158 7.73 23.70 1.89
CA ASP A 158 6.32 23.44 1.56
C ASP A 158 6.18 22.23 0.63
N ALA A 159 6.98 22.17 -0.45
CA ALA A 159 7.00 21.03 -1.37
C ALA A 159 7.42 19.72 -0.67
N LEU A 160 8.33 19.80 0.30
CA LEU A 160 8.71 18.64 1.11
C LEU A 160 7.56 18.15 2.01
N ILE A 161 6.82 19.08 2.62
CA ILE A 161 5.62 18.75 3.42
C ILE A 161 4.58 18.08 2.52
N ASP A 162 4.26 18.70 1.38
CA ASP A 162 3.31 18.16 0.41
C ASP A 162 3.71 16.76 -0.07
N TRP A 163 5.00 16.53 -0.34
CA TRP A 163 5.52 15.22 -0.72
C TRP A 163 5.32 14.20 0.40
N ILE A 164 5.65 14.53 1.65
CA ILE A 164 5.46 13.63 2.79
C ILE A 164 3.98 13.30 2.98
N GLU A 165 3.09 14.29 2.89
CA GLU A 165 1.64 14.09 3.02
C GLU A 165 1.07 13.22 1.89
N ALA A 166 1.53 13.43 0.66
CA ALA A 166 1.15 12.60 -0.48
C ALA A 166 1.61 11.15 -0.30
N GLN A 167 2.86 10.93 0.14
CA GLN A 167 3.36 9.59 0.42
C GLN A 167 2.60 8.91 1.57
N ALA A 168 2.25 9.66 2.62
CA ALA A 168 1.46 9.16 3.74
C ALA A 168 0.04 8.75 3.30
N ARG A 169 -0.59 9.52 2.41
CA ARG A 169 -1.90 9.19 1.84
C ARG A 169 -1.85 7.91 1.01
N VAL A 170 -0.88 7.80 0.10
CA VAL A 170 -0.71 6.59 -0.73
C VAL A 170 -0.36 5.36 0.13
N ALA A 171 0.37 5.55 1.23
CA ALA A 171 0.68 4.48 2.17
C ALA A 171 -0.51 4.07 3.05
N GLY A 172 -1.39 5.02 3.41
CA GLY A 172 -2.57 4.82 4.25
C GLY A 172 -3.80 4.26 3.52
N GLU A 173 -3.84 4.31 2.18
CA GLU A 173 -4.87 3.68 1.34
C GLU A 173 -4.71 2.16 1.16
N ARG A 174 -3.94 1.50 2.03
CA ARG A 174 -3.81 0.03 2.12
C ARG A 174 -4.97 -0.58 2.89
#